data_AF-A0A7V4DXD6-F1
#
_entry.id   AF-A0A7V4DXD6-F1
#
_cell.length_a   1.000
_cell.length_b   1.000
_cell.length_c   1.000
_cell.angle_alpha   90.00
_cell.angle_beta   90.00
_cell.angle_gamma   90.00
#
_symmetry.space_group_name_H-M   'P 1'
#
loop_
_entity.id
_entity.type
_entity.pdbx_description
1 polymer ?
#
loop_
_entity_poly.entity_id
_entity_poly.type
_entity_poly.pdbx_seq_one_letter_code
_entity_poly.pdbx_strand_id
1 'polypeptide(L)'
;MLDLRILHLAIMGLGAIFYLVTSCVGFFDKGDKKINLHVGLGTITGILFIIGIFHLIMAQAVYPFFTHFYFAFSFFVILLISLILGIIYKNSKIKNKILIRRLHKSITLIGLVVLIVTIILGVRVV
;
A
#
# COMPACT_ATOMS: atom_id res chain seq x y z
N MET A 1 15.73 24.68 4.32
CA MET A 1 15.01 23.91 3.28
C MET A 1 14.89 22.48 3.76
N LEU A 2 13.70 21.89 3.71
CA LEU A 2 13.49 20.49 4.09
C LEU A 2 14.01 19.58 2.97
N ASP A 3 14.85 18.59 3.27
CA ASP A 3 15.34 17.63 2.26
C ASP A 3 14.16 16.73 1.82
N LEU A 4 13.82 16.78 0.52
CA LEU A 4 12.72 16.03 -0.08
C LEU A 4 12.89 14.50 0.07
N ARG A 5 14.13 14.01 0.21
CA ARG A 5 14.42 12.59 0.46
C ARG A 5 14.03 12.16 1.86
N ILE A 6 14.26 13.03 2.85
CA ILE A 6 13.81 12.81 4.24
C ILE A 6 12.29 12.80 4.28
N LEU A 7 11.64 13.69 3.52
CA LEU A 7 10.18 13.72 3.44
C LEU A 7 9.61 12.47 2.75
N HIS A 8 10.25 11.96 1.70
CA HIS A 8 9.93 10.65 1.12
C HIS A 8 9.98 9.55 2.18
N LEU A 9 11.09 9.45 2.93
CA LEU A 9 11.26 8.43 3.96
C LEU A 9 10.16 8.52 5.04
N ALA A 10 9.88 9.72 5.54
CA ALA A 10 8.86 9.96 6.55
C ALA A 10 7.45 9.59 6.06
N ILE A 11 7.09 10.01 4.85
CA ILE A 11 5.76 9.74 4.28
C ILE A 11 5.59 8.26 3.93
N MET A 12 6.62 7.61 3.38
CA MET A 12 6.58 6.17 3.08
C MET A 12 6.51 5.33 4.37
N GLY A 13 7.24 5.73 5.41
CA GLY A 13 7.15 5.11 6.74
C GLY A 13 5.74 5.23 7.34
N LEU A 14 5.13 6.42 7.29
CA LEU A 14 3.76 6.62 7.73
C LEU A 14 2.77 5.79 6.89
N GLY A 15 2.95 5.77 5.57
CA GLY A 15 2.16 4.94 4.65
C GLY A 15 2.22 3.45 4.99
N ALA A 16 3.40 2.93 5.35
CA ALA A 16 3.57 1.55 5.77
C ALA A 16 2.84 1.24 7.10
N ILE A 17 2.88 2.15 8.06
CA ILE A 17 2.11 2.02 9.32
C ILE A 17 0.61 1.97 9.01
N PHE A 18 0.11 2.89 8.19
CA PHE A 18 -1.30 2.91 7.77
C PHE A 18 -1.70 1.65 7.00
N TYR A 19 -0.81 1.11 6.15
CA TYR A 19 -1.04 -0.15 5.45
C TYR A 19 -1.23 -1.32 6.43
N LEU A 20 -0.38 -1.42 7.47
CA LEU A 20 -0.49 -2.43 8.52
C LEU A 20 -1.81 -2.30 9.29
N VAL A 21 -2.14 -1.09 9.74
CA VAL A 21 -3.40 -0.82 10.48
C VAL A 21 -4.61 -1.17 9.61
N THR A 22 -4.62 -0.74 8.35
CA THR A 22 -5.67 -1.06 7.38
C THR A 22 -5.84 -2.57 7.21
N SER A 23 -4.72 -3.29 7.09
CA SER A 23 -4.71 -4.75 6.93
C SER A 23 -5.25 -5.47 8.18
N CYS A 24 -4.86 -5.02 9.37
CA CYS A 24 -5.39 -5.52 10.64
C CYS A 24 -6.91 -5.31 10.74
N VAL A 25 -7.39 -4.09 10.46
CA VAL A 25 -8.83 -3.79 10.45
C VAL A 25 -9.58 -4.71 9.49
N GLY A 26 -9.06 -4.92 8.27
CA GLY A 26 -9.68 -5.81 7.28
C GLY A 26 -9.64 -7.30 7.65
N PHE A 27 -8.68 -7.73 8.46
CA PHE A 27 -8.57 -9.11 8.92
C PHE A 27 -9.59 -9.45 10.02
N PHE A 28 -9.71 -8.57 11.02
CA PHE A 28 -10.61 -8.78 12.17
C PHE A 28 -12.08 -8.48 11.87
N ASP A 29 -12.38 -7.85 10.74
CA ASP A 29 -13.75 -7.44 10.44
C ASP A 29 -14.63 -8.60 9.92
N LYS A 30 -15.76 -8.82 10.60
CA LYS A 30 -16.79 -9.83 10.25
C LYS A 30 -18.15 -9.20 9.89
N GLY A 31 -18.25 -7.89 9.62
CA GLY A 31 -19.52 -7.29 9.20
C GLY A 31 -19.39 -5.93 8.48
N ASP A 32 -20.49 -5.45 7.88
CA ASP A 32 -20.49 -4.23 7.06
C ASP A 32 -20.18 -2.94 7.85
N LYS A 33 -20.28 -2.94 9.19
CA LYS A 33 -20.12 -1.72 10.02
C LYS A 33 -18.70 -1.13 10.02
N LYS A 34 -17.64 -1.92 9.79
CA LYS A 34 -16.25 -1.41 9.79
C LYS A 34 -15.62 -1.38 8.40
N ILE A 35 -16.38 -1.73 7.35
CA ILE A 35 -15.90 -1.68 5.96
C ILE A 35 -15.58 -0.25 5.52
N ASN A 36 -16.33 0.74 5.99
CA ASN A 36 -16.08 2.15 5.67
C ASN A 36 -14.77 2.66 6.28
N LEU A 37 -14.44 2.20 7.49
CA LEU A 37 -13.16 2.52 8.14
C LEU A 37 -12.00 1.88 7.38
N HIS A 38 -12.10 0.59 7.03
CA HIS A 38 -11.08 -0.09 6.24
C HIS A 38 -10.86 0.58 4.88
N VAL A 39 -11.94 0.94 4.18
CA VAL A 39 -11.86 1.67 2.91
C VAL A 39 -11.23 3.05 3.09
N GLY A 40 -11.62 3.81 4.12
CA GLY A 40 -11.04 5.12 4.40
C GLY A 40 -9.53 5.04 4.67
N LEU A 41 -9.11 4.12 5.55
CA LEU A 41 -7.70 3.90 5.85
C LEU A 41 -6.91 3.39 4.63
N GLY A 42 -7.51 2.53 3.81
CA GLY A 42 -6.92 2.06 2.55
C GLY A 42 -6.70 3.18 1.54
N THR A 43 -7.66 4.10 1.40
CA THR A 43 -7.52 5.28 0.55
C THR A 43 -6.41 6.22 1.05
N ILE A 44 -6.37 6.50 2.36
CA ILE A 44 -5.31 7.31 2.97
C ILE A 44 -3.93 6.68 2.72
N THR A 45 -3.84 5.36 2.91
CA THR A 45 -2.62 4.59 2.62
C THR A 45 -2.16 4.81 1.18
N GLY A 46 -3.07 4.63 0.21
CA GLY A 46 -2.76 4.86 -1.22
C GLY A 46 -2.26 6.29 -1.50
N ILE A 47 -2.91 7.30 -0.92
CA ILE A 47 -2.50 8.71 -1.06
C ILE A 47 -1.10 8.94 -0.50
N LEU A 48 -0.79 8.43 0.69
CA LEU A 48 0.54 8.57 1.30
C LEU A 48 1.63 7.98 0.41
N PHE A 49 1.43 6.78 -0.15
CA PHE A 49 2.41 6.18 -1.07
C PHE A 49 2.61 7.02 -2.34
N ILE A 50 1.54 7.57 -2.92
CA ILE A 50 1.63 8.46 -4.10
C ILE A 50 2.42 9.72 -3.77
N ILE A 51 2.11 10.37 -2.64
CA ILE A 51 2.81 11.57 -2.19
C ILE A 51 4.29 11.28 -1.93
N GLY A 52 4.61 10.15 -1.29
CA GLY A 52 5.99 9.74 -1.05
C GLY A 52 6.79 9.57 -2.36
N ILE A 53 6.22 8.89 -3.35
CA ILE A 53 6.84 8.73 -4.68
C ILE A 53 7.03 10.10 -5.35
N PHE A 54 6.04 10.98 -5.30
CA PHE A 54 6.13 12.32 -5.89
C PHE A 54 7.30 13.14 -5.33
N HIS A 55 7.53 13.10 -4.02
CA HIS A 55 8.66 13.79 -3.39
C HIS A 55 10.01 13.28 -3.89
N LEU A 56 10.14 11.97 -4.12
CA LEU A 56 11.37 11.39 -4.66
C LEU A 56 11.64 11.83 -6.10
N ILE A 57 10.58 11.94 -6.91
CA ILE A 57 10.66 12.45 -8.29
C ILE A 57 11.07 13.92 -8.29
N MET A 58 10.47 14.75 -7.44
CA MET A 58 10.83 16.16 -7.29
C MET A 58 12.27 16.36 -6.79
N ALA A 59 12.76 15.44 -5.96
CA ALA A 59 14.16 15.40 -5.51
C ALA A 59 15.15 14.95 -6.60
N GLN A 60 14.67 14.54 -7.78
CA GLN A 60 15.48 13.93 -8.84
C GLN A 60 16.31 12.73 -8.36
N ALA A 61 15.84 12.04 -7.30
CA ALA A 61 16.56 10.97 -6.62
C ALA A 61 15.99 9.58 -6.96
N VAL A 62 15.52 9.40 -8.20
CA VAL A 62 14.97 8.13 -8.68
C VAL A 62 16.09 7.34 -9.35
N TYR A 63 16.49 6.25 -8.72
CA TYR A 63 17.57 5.38 -9.20
C TYR A 63 17.02 4.00 -9.56
N PRO A 64 16.59 3.80 -10.82
CA PRO A 64 15.89 2.57 -11.24
C PRO A 64 16.77 1.32 -11.25
N PHE A 65 18.09 1.47 -11.08
CA PHE A 65 19.05 0.36 -11.04
C PHE A 65 19.12 -0.32 -9.68
N PHE A 66 18.61 0.29 -8.60
CA PHE A 66 18.61 -0.34 -7.29
C PHE A 66 17.51 -1.38 -7.18
N THR A 67 17.83 -2.52 -6.56
CA THR A 67 16.86 -3.59 -6.27
C THR A 67 15.64 -3.08 -5.51
N HIS A 68 15.82 -2.11 -4.60
CA HIS A 68 14.74 -1.43 -3.89
C HIS A 68 13.66 -0.86 -4.84
N PHE A 69 14.05 -0.27 -5.97
CA PHE A 69 13.12 0.32 -6.92
C PHE A 69 12.15 -0.72 -7.51
N TYR A 70 12.65 -1.88 -7.91
CA TYR A 70 11.81 -2.94 -8.48
C TYR A 70 10.80 -3.48 -7.46
N PHE A 71 11.23 -3.72 -6.22
CA PHE A 71 10.32 -4.15 -5.15
C PHE A 71 9.30 -3.06 -4.77
N ALA A 72 9.71 -1.79 -4.72
CA ALA A 72 8.82 -0.66 -4.49
C ALA A 72 7.77 -0.53 -5.60
N PHE A 73 8.19 -0.68 -6.86
CA PHE A 73 7.28 -0.64 -8.01
C PHE A 73 6.31 -1.83 -8.00
N SER A 74 6.79 -3.04 -7.75
CA SER A 74 5.92 -4.22 -7.61
C SER A 74 4.91 -4.05 -6.48
N PHE A 75 5.34 -3.52 -5.33
CA PHE A 75 4.43 -3.20 -4.22
C PHE A 75 3.36 -2.20 -4.65
N PHE A 76 3.75 -1.13 -5.35
CA PHE A 76 2.81 -0.12 -5.83
C PHE A 76 1.75 -0.72 -6.78
N VAL A 77 2.16 -1.59 -7.71
CA VAL A 77 1.23 -2.32 -8.59
C VAL A 77 0.29 -3.21 -7.78
N ILE A 78 0.80 -3.96 -6.79
CA ILE A 78 -0.01 -4.80 -5.90
C ILE A 78 -1.02 -3.96 -5.11
N LEU A 79 -0.60 -2.80 -4.59
CA LEU A 79 -1.44 -1.86 -3.87
C LEU A 79 -2.60 -1.36 -4.76
N LEU A 80 -2.31 -0.98 -6.00
CA LEU A 80 -3.33 -0.56 -6.97
C LEU A 80 -4.34 -1.68 -7.25
N ILE A 81 -3.86 -2.90 -7.51
CA ILE A 81 -4.73 -4.06 -7.73
C ILE A 81 -5.60 -4.32 -6.48
N SER A 82 -5.02 -4.22 -5.29
CA SER A 82 -5.74 -4.42 -4.03
C SER A 82 -6.85 -3.38 -3.83
N LEU A 83 -6.57 -2.10 -4.10
CA LEU A 83 -7.56 -1.01 -4.05
C LEU A 83 -8.70 -1.24 -5.06
N ILE A 84 -8.36 -1.61 -6.30
CA ILE A 84 -9.34 -1.93 -7.35
C ILE A 84 -10.24 -3.09 -6.91
N LEU A 85 -9.67 -4.16 -6.34
CA LEU A 85 -10.44 -5.28 -5.81
C LEU A 85 -11.37 -4.86 -4.66
N GLY A 86 -10.94 -3.94 -3.81
CA GLY A 86 -11.77 -3.36 -2.76
C GLY A 86 -12.99 -2.61 -3.32
N ILE A 87 -12.80 -1.82 -4.39
CA ILE A 87 -13.89 -1.14 -5.10
C ILE A 87 -14.83 -2.14 -5.76
N ILE A 88 -14.29 -3.15 -6.46
CA ILE A 88 -15.08 -4.20 -7.11
C ILE A 88 -15.90 -4.98 -6.07
N TYR A 89 -15.33 -5.30 -4.91
CA TYR A 89 -16.03 -5.99 -3.82
C TYR A 89 -17.28 -5.23 -3.38
N LYS A 90 -17.17 -3.91 -3.22
CA LYS A 90 -18.30 -3.05 -2.80
C LYS A 90 -19.46 -3.10 -3.79
N ASN A 91 -19.16 -3.15 -5.09
CA ASN A 91 -20.14 -3.10 -6.17
C ASN A 91 -20.62 -4.49 -6.64
N SER A 92 -20.06 -5.58 -6.11
CA SER A 92 -20.33 -6.95 -6.58
C SER A 92 -21.56 -7.59 -5.95
N LYS A 93 -22.21 -8.47 -6.71
CA LYS A 93 -23.28 -9.36 -6.20
C LYS A 93 -22.73 -10.30 -5.12
N ILE A 94 -23.58 -10.68 -4.15
CA ILE A 94 -23.22 -11.51 -2.98
C ILE A 94 -22.45 -12.78 -3.38
N LYS A 95 -22.87 -13.45 -4.46
CA LYS A 95 -22.23 -14.68 -4.99
C LYS A 95 -20.73 -14.51 -5.29
N ASN A 96 -20.30 -13.33 -5.73
CA ASN A 96 -18.91 -13.07 -6.11
C ASN A 96 -18.08 -12.48 -4.96
N LYS A 97 -18.73 -11.93 -3.93
CA LYS A 97 -18.05 -11.28 -2.79
C LYS A 97 -17.08 -12.22 -2.06
N ILE A 98 -17.46 -13.49 -1.88
CA ILE A 98 -16.59 -14.47 -1.19
C ILE A 98 -15.28 -14.69 -1.95
N LEU A 99 -15.36 -14.88 -3.26
CA LEU A 99 -14.19 -15.07 -4.12
C LEU A 99 -13.30 -13.83 -4.13
N ILE A 100 -13.89 -12.65 -4.35
CA ILE A 100 -13.16 -11.37 -4.37
C ILE A 100 -12.49 -11.12 -3.02
N ARG A 101 -13.17 -11.43 -1.89
CA ARG A 101 -12.58 -11.29 -0.55
C ARG A 101 -11.36 -12.18 -0.36
N ARG A 102 -11.40 -13.43 -0.83
CA ARG A 102 -10.24 -14.34 -0.77
C ARG A 102 -9.08 -13.81 -1.61
N LEU A 103 -9.35 -13.43 -2.86
CA LEU A 103 -8.34 -12.86 -3.77
C LEU A 103 -7.71 -11.59 -3.20
N HIS A 104 -8.54 -10.64 -2.72
CA HIS A 104 -8.07 -9.42 -2.09
C HIS A 104 -7.17 -9.71 -0.88
N LYS A 105 -7.59 -10.61 0.03
CA LYS A 105 -6.76 -11.01 1.17
C LYS A 105 -5.42 -11.62 0.75
N SER A 106 -5.40 -12.50 -0.24
CA SER A 106 -4.17 -13.11 -0.75
C SER A 106 -3.23 -12.08 -1.37
N ILE A 107 -3.75 -11.16 -2.20
CA ILE A 107 -2.96 -10.12 -2.86
C ILE A 107 -2.40 -9.13 -1.83
N THR A 108 -3.20 -8.71 -0.85
CA THR A 108 -2.75 -7.81 0.22
C THR A 108 -1.69 -8.47 1.11
N LEU A 109 -1.78 -9.79 1.34
CA LEU A 109 -0.74 -10.55 2.06
C LEU A 109 0.58 -10.59 1.28
N ILE A 110 0.52 -10.85 -0.04
CA ILE A 110 1.71 -10.79 -0.91
C ILE A 110 2.29 -9.37 -0.88
N GLY A 111 1.44 -8.35 -0.98
CA GLY A 111 1.83 -6.95 -0.87
C GLY A 111 2.54 -6.64 0.44
N LEU A 112 2.09 -7.21 1.57
CA LEU A 112 2.76 -7.03 2.86
C LEU A 112 4.19 -7.60 2.85
N VAL A 113 4.38 -8.80 2.30
CA VAL A 113 5.71 -9.41 2.17
C VAL A 113 6.62 -8.54 1.31
N VAL A 114 6.12 -8.09 0.14
CA VAL A 114 6.88 -7.21 -0.75
C VAL A 114 7.22 -5.90 -0.05
N LEU A 115 6.29 -5.28 0.69
CA LEU A 115 6.53 -4.04 1.43
C LEU A 115 7.66 -4.18 2.46
N ILE A 116 7.66 -5.27 3.24
CA ILE A 116 8.70 -5.53 4.24
C ILE A 116 10.07 -5.64 3.57
N VAL A 117 10.16 -6.39 2.46
CA VAL A 117 11.40 -6.51 1.68
C VAL A 117 11.83 -5.15 1.13
N THR A 118 10.89 -4.36 0.58
CA THR A 118 11.14 -3.01 0.09
C THR A 118 11.73 -2.11 1.17
N ILE A 119 11.18 -2.12 2.39
CA ILE A 119 11.66 -1.32 3.52
C ILE A 119 13.09 -1.74 3.91
N ILE A 120 13.35 -3.04 4.03
CA ILE A 120 14.69 -3.56 4.37
C ILE A 120 15.73 -3.14 3.33
N LEU A 121 15.38 -3.23 2.05
CA LEU A 121 16.26 -2.77 0.96
C LEU A 121 16.43 -1.24 0.97
N GLY A 122 15.37 -0.50 1.28
CA GLY A 122 15.39 0.97 1.31
C GLY A 122 16.32 1.52 2.39
N VAL A 123 16.29 0.95 3.60
CA VAL A 123 17.18 1.34 4.71
C VAL A 123 18.67 1.16 4.36
N ARG A 124 19.00 0.27 3.42
CA ARG A 124 20.40 0.05 2.97
C ARG A 124 20.86 1.02 1.87
N VAL A 125 19.92 1.75 1.25
CA VAL A 125 20.18 2.63 0.09
C VAL A 125 20.09 4.11 0.47
N VAL A 126 19.48 4.44 1.62
CA VAL A 126 19.42 5.79 2.20
C VAL A 126 20.78 6.21 2.75
#